data_AF-A0A6C0ERM8-F1
#
_entry.id   AF-A0A6C0ERM8-F1
#
_cell.length_a   1.000
_cell.length_b   1.000
_cell.length_c   1.000
_cell.angle_alpha   90.00
_cell.angle_beta   90.00
_cell.angle_gamma   90.00
#
_symmetry.space_group_name_H-M   'P 1'
#
loop_
_entity.id
_entity.type
_entity.pdbx_description
1 polymer ?
#
loop_
_entity_poly.entity_id
_entity_poly.type
_entity_poly.pdbx_seq_one_letter_code
_entity_poly.pdbx_strand_id
1 'polypeptide(L)'
;MMIVVVSLAVAMVAFIIYALDRKSKSKPITWETAGKVSVLSGLLTSGVVFATGAEALPDIAKKVTETVSSAQDMFVGQPTF
;
A
#
# COMPACT_ATOMS: atom_id res chain seq x y z
N MET A 1 -16.27 2.44 -8.80
CA MET A 1 -16.49 3.44 -7.74
C MET A 1 -15.45 3.33 -6.61
N MET A 2 -15.19 2.13 -6.08
CA MET A 2 -14.21 1.91 -5.01
C MET A 2 -12.77 2.38 -5.33
N ILE A 3 -12.27 2.08 -6.53
CA ILE A 3 -10.91 2.51 -6.97
C ILE A 3 -10.74 4.03 -6.86
N VAL A 4 -11.72 4.79 -7.36
CA VAL A 4 -11.66 6.25 -7.35
C VAL A 4 -11.62 6.80 -5.93
N VAL A 5 -12.46 6.27 -5.03
CA VAL A 5 -12.53 6.71 -3.63
C VAL A 5 -11.21 6.42 -2.90
N VAL A 6 -10.67 5.22 -3.05
CA VAL A 6 -9.43 4.81 -2.37
C VAL A 6 -8.23 5.59 -2.92
N SER A 7 -8.13 5.76 -4.24
CA SER A 7 -7.08 6.55 -4.86
C SER A 7 -7.11 8.02 -4.43
N LEU A 8 -8.30 8.62 -4.30
CA LEU A 8 -8.43 10.00 -3.84
C LEU A 8 -8.01 10.14 -2.38
N ALA A 9 -8.42 9.20 -1.54
CA ALA A 9 -8.03 9.17 -0.12
C ALA A 9 -6.51 9.07 0.04
N VAL A 10 -5.85 8.18 -0.70
CA VAL A 10 -4.39 8.02 -0.63
C VAL A 10 -3.66 9.25 -1.18
N ALA A 11 -4.12 9.84 -2.28
CA ALA A 11 -3.55 11.08 -2.81
C ALA A 11 -3.57 12.23 -1.79
N MET A 12 -4.66 12.30 -1.00
CA MET A 12 -4.83 13.29 0.06
C MET A 12 -3.93 13.01 1.26
N VAL A 13 -3.80 11.75 1.69
CA VAL A 13 -2.88 11.35 2.77
C VAL A 13 -1.43 11.61 2.38
N ALA A 14 -1.03 11.29 1.15
CA ALA A 14 0.31 11.54 0.65
C ALA A 14 0.64 13.05 0.61
N PHE A 15 -0.33 13.90 0.27
CA PHE A 15 -0.19 15.35 0.37
C PHE A 15 0.06 15.81 1.81
N ILE A 16 -0.72 15.29 2.76
CA ILE A 16 -0.59 15.64 4.19
C ILE A 16 0.78 15.22 4.71
N ILE A 17 1.24 14.01 4.41
CA ILE A 17 2.57 13.52 4.82
C ILE A 17 3.67 14.40 4.22
N TYR A 18 3.56 14.78 2.95
CA TYR A 18 4.52 15.69 2.31
C TYR A 18 4.53 17.08 2.97
N ALA A 19 3.36 17.63 3.29
CA ALA A 19 3.26 18.90 4.00
C ALA A 19 3.87 18.82 5.40
N LEU A 20 3.66 17.71 6.12
CA LEU A 20 4.27 17.45 7.43
C LEU A 20 5.79 17.31 7.34
N ASP A 21 6.32 16.62 6.32
CA ASP A 21 7.77 16.50 6.09
C ASP A 21 8.42 17.87 5.82
N ARG A 22 7.77 18.70 5.00
CA ARG A 22 8.23 20.08 4.74
C ARG A 22 8.18 20.95 5.98
N LYS A 23 7.11 20.85 6.77
CA LYS A 23 6.97 21.55 8.06
C LYS A 23 8.07 21.11 9.03
N SER A 24 8.34 19.82 9.15
CA SER A 24 9.38 19.27 10.03
C SER A 24 10.78 19.75 9.65
N LYS A 25 11.04 19.95 8.35
CA LYS A 25 12.33 20.41 7.81
C LYS A 25 12.42 21.93 7.70
N SER A 26 11.43 22.69 8.16
CA SER A 26 11.35 24.16 8.01
C SER A 26 11.57 24.63 6.56
N LYS A 27 11.10 23.85 5.58
CA LYS A 27 11.24 24.15 4.16
C LYS A 27 9.89 24.60 3.58
N PRO A 28 9.88 25.56 2.64
CA PRO A 28 8.65 25.92 1.95
C PRO A 28 8.09 24.74 1.16
N ILE A 29 6.77 24.72 0.98
CA ILE A 29 6.07 23.72 0.18
C ILE A 29 6.41 23.98 -1.30
N THR A 30 7.04 23.01 -1.94
CA THR A 30 7.20 23.01 -3.40
C THR A 30 5.96 22.38 -4.02
N TRP A 31 5.12 23.19 -4.68
CA TRP A 31 3.86 22.76 -5.28
C TRP A 31 4.04 21.71 -6.40
N GLU A 32 5.11 21.82 -7.17
CA GLU A 32 5.43 20.84 -8.21
C GLU A 32 5.66 19.43 -7.63
N THR A 33 6.43 19.35 -6.54
CA THR A 33 6.67 18.09 -5.84
C THR A 33 5.40 17.58 -5.16
N ALA A 34 4.60 18.48 -4.56
CA ALA A 34 3.34 18.12 -3.92
C ALA A 34 2.38 17.45 -4.91
N GLY A 35 2.18 18.06 -6.08
CA GLY A 35 1.34 17.53 -7.14
C GLY A 35 1.84 16.17 -7.65
N LYS A 36 3.14 16.05 -7.91
CA LYS A 36 3.75 14.77 -8.33
C LYS A 36 3.51 13.66 -7.32
N VAL A 37 3.74 13.92 -6.03
CA VAL A 37 3.55 12.94 -4.94
C VAL A 37 2.09 12.51 -4.82
N SER A 38 1.15 13.47 -4.84
CA SER A 38 -0.28 13.17 -4.74
C SER A 38 -0.83 12.41 -5.95
N VAL A 39 -0.43 12.78 -7.17
CA VAL A 39 -0.90 12.11 -8.39
C VAL A 39 -0.29 10.71 -8.50
N LEU A 40 1.02 10.56 -8.27
CA LEU A 40 1.68 9.25 -8.34
C LEU A 40 1.14 8.28 -7.29
N SER A 41 0.93 8.74 -6.05
CA SER A 41 0.36 7.90 -5.00
C SER A 41 -1.06 7.44 -5.34
N GLY A 42 -1.94 8.33 -5.80
CA GLY A 42 -3.29 7.95 -6.24
C GLY A 42 -3.30 6.96 -7.41
N LEU A 43 -2.36 7.13 -8.37
CA LEU A 43 -2.25 6.28 -9.56
C LEU A 43 -1.68 4.90 -9.20
N LEU A 44 -0.64 4.83 -8.38
CA LEU A 44 -0.11 3.57 -7.85
C LEU A 44 -1.18 2.80 -7.06
N THR A 45 -1.91 3.49 -6.17
CA THR A 45 -3.01 2.88 -5.42
C THR A 45 -4.12 2.39 -6.34
N SER A 46 -4.44 3.09 -7.43
CA SER A 46 -5.43 2.60 -8.39
C SER A 46 -5.00 1.29 -9.05
N GLY A 47 -3.71 1.15 -9.38
CA GLY A 47 -3.14 -0.07 -9.92
C GLY A 47 -3.17 -1.22 -8.93
N VAL A 48 -2.87 -0.96 -7.66
CA VAL A 48 -2.98 -1.96 -6.58
C VAL A 48 -4.43 -2.40 -6.41
N VAL A 49 -5.37 -1.47 -6.24
CA VAL A 49 -6.79 -1.81 -6.03
C VAL A 49 -7.39 -2.49 -7.27
N PHE A 50 -6.91 -2.18 -8.46
CA PHE A 50 -7.27 -2.89 -9.69
C PHE A 50 -6.74 -4.33 -9.67
N ALA A 51 -5.46 -4.53 -9.34
CA ALA A 51 -4.84 -5.86 -9.28
C ALA A 51 -5.36 -6.71 -8.13
N THR A 52 -5.78 -6.11 -7.02
CA THR A 52 -6.28 -6.79 -5.81
C THR A 52 -7.80 -6.77 -5.70
N GLY A 53 -8.53 -6.32 -6.73
CA GLY A 53 -10.00 -6.35 -6.77
C GLY A 53 -10.55 -7.75 -6.46
N ALA A 54 -11.78 -7.81 -5.94
CA ALA A 54 -12.41 -8.91 -5.19
C ALA A 54 -12.19 -10.38 -5.66
N GLU A 55 -11.79 -10.60 -6.91
CA GLU A 55 -11.47 -11.91 -7.48
C GLU A 55 -10.06 -12.39 -7.13
N ALA A 56 -9.09 -11.50 -6.92
CA ALA A 56 -7.68 -11.83 -6.64
C ALA A 56 -7.35 -11.93 -5.14
N LEU A 57 -8.19 -11.35 -4.27
CA LEU A 57 -8.03 -11.39 -2.81
C LEU A 57 -7.93 -12.80 -2.21
N PRO A 58 -8.80 -13.77 -2.56
CA PRO A 58 -8.72 -15.11 -1.97
C PRO A 58 -7.47 -15.88 -2.40
N ASP A 59 -7.00 -15.71 -3.64
CA ASP A 59 -5.79 -16.38 -4.14
C ASP A 59 -4.50 -15.76 -3.59
N ILE A 60 -4.46 -14.43 -3.42
CA ILE A 60 -3.35 -13.75 -2.76
C ILE A 60 -3.31 -14.11 -1.27
N ALA A 61 -4.46 -14.12 -0.59
CA ALA A 61 -4.56 -14.52 0.81
C ALA A 61 -4.11 -15.97 1.01
N LYS A 62 -4.56 -16.91 0.16
CA LYS A 62 -4.09 -18.30 0.18
C LYS A 62 -2.59 -18.41 -0.01
N LYS A 63 -2.01 -17.72 -1.00
CA LYS A 63 -0.56 -17.73 -1.22
C LYS A 63 0.21 -17.22 -0.01
N VAL A 64 -0.25 -16.14 0.62
CA VAL A 64 0.38 -15.60 1.83
C VAL A 64 0.26 -16.59 2.98
N THR A 65 -0.90 -17.22 3.20
CA THR A 65 -1.08 -18.24 4.23
C THR A 65 -0.23 -19.48 3.99
N GLU A 66 -0.12 -19.97 2.75
CA GLU A 66 0.75 -21.10 2.38
C GLU A 66 2.23 -20.77 2.62
N THR A 67 2.65 -19.55 2.28
CA THR A 67 4.03 -19.11 2.51
C THR A 67 4.35 -18.96 4.00
N VAL A 68 3.39 -18.46 4.79
CA VAL A 68 3.52 -18.32 6.25
C VAL A 68 3.49 -19.69 6.94
N SER A 69 2.64 -20.62 6.50
CA SER A 69 2.58 -21.99 7.02
C SER A 69 3.88 -22.75 6.71
N SER A 70 4.37 -22.67 5.48
CA SER A 70 5.64 -23.29 5.08
C SER A 70 6.83 -22.71 5.86
N ALA A 71 6.83 -21.41 6.15
CA ALA A 71 7.84 -20.79 7.00
C ALA A 71 7.70 -21.24 8.46
N GLN A 72 6.48 -21.33 9.01
CA GLN A 72 6.27 -21.84 10.36
C GLN A 72 6.74 -23.29 10.51
N ASP A 73 6.44 -24.19 9.56
CA ASP A 73 6.91 -25.59 9.62
C ASP A 73 8.45 -25.69 9.61
N MET A 74 9.15 -24.73 9.01
CA MET A 74 10.62 -24.62 9.05
C MET A 74 11.17 -24.04 10.36
N PHE A 75 10.36 -23.37 11.18
CA PHE A 75 10.78 -22.74 12.45
C PHE A 75 10.26 -23.45 13.71
N VAL A 76 9.20 -24.27 13.61
CA VAL A 76 8.69 -25.07 14.74
C VAL A 76 8.88 -26.57 14.60
N GLY A 77 9.51 -27.06 13.51
CA GLY A 77 9.97 -28.43 13.37
C GLY A 77 8.95 -29.45 13.88
N GLN A 78 7.86 -29.65 13.13
CA GLN A 78 6.81 -30.58 13.52
C GLN A 78 7.43 -31.93 13.94
N PRO A 79 7.27 -32.39 15.19
CA PRO A 79 7.79 -33.69 15.59
C PRO A 79 6.95 -34.75 14.89
N THR A 80 7.56 -35.43 13.91
CA THR A 80 7.02 -36.67 13.36
C THR A 80 7.12 -37.74 14.44
N PHE A 81 5.98 -38.18 14.97
CA PHE A 81 5.83 -39.45 15.66
C PHE A 81 5.34 -40.50 14.67
#